data_AF-S9RMA0-F1
#
_entry.id   AF-S9RMA0-F1
#
_cell.length_a   1.000
_cell.length_b   1.000
_cell.length_c   1.000
_cell.angle_alpha   90.00
_cell.angle_beta   90.00
_cell.angle_gamma   90.00
#
_symmetry.space_group_name_H-M   'P 1'
#
loop_
_entity.id
_entity.type
_entity.pdbx_description
1 polymer ?
#
loop_
_entity_poly.entity_id
_entity_poly.type
_entity_poly.pdbx_seq_one_letter_code
_entity_poly.pdbx_strand_id
1 'polypeptide(L)'
;MGKIWLHIGSPKTGTTSLQNFLNDNAEVLRNTGRLNFMETGRAHIAHNQLAAAARTGNATKLMEQMLKEADASPDMMQVASSEMLFNLHTARKLSGAAPEEFKQRTKVICYIRRQDSYLEALYKQLLKNSRIPPDRQAFLDDAKRRLHYLNTFNTYAEMFGEENIVVRPFGPKWLMDGDVVRDFAHHLDLPITGDLRVTEGFSNRTFSAEMSELLSLMGERTDFNTREVIRELIALNHPGTIKSRDVFSRTERLGLMQQVTRENRRLVKRYMPDCTDFFQTGDLEGDEVVESTEDQLASQLADRAAATEALMIAMGNLQARRKQERELAAEAAEAPAPSPANDALEEALAPPTWYREIYPGGDKRGWFRSYGEYAASFVERGNEQLVVSFDNLSQAGNDAYAREPWAQKFCADRDFSHLGIYAQEPTWFRNAELIEHLETLRDEGFFTGFDKVAFVGTSMGAFGALTFSSLAPGATVVAFSPQTTLDEKKVPWESRFGKGRAADWTLPYSDAAQQTKSADQVYLIYDQFHEGDRKHVERLKGRNLVHLKGAGLGHKSALVLSRMNVLKDVMEGAVLGTLTELEFYRAIRARKDIYLYRQAMEGYLTDRGMDKRAERFANAFKKRRRLQNAS
;
A
#
# COMPACT_ATOMS: atom_id res chain seq x y z
N MET A 1 -12.65 -0.52 -38.61
CA MET A 1 -12.16 0.19 -37.41
C MET A 1 -12.76 -0.47 -36.19
N GLY A 2 -11.93 -0.97 -35.28
CA GLY A 2 -12.40 -1.66 -34.07
C GLY A 2 -13.17 -0.72 -33.14
N LYS A 3 -14.32 -1.19 -32.66
CA LYS A 3 -15.13 -0.50 -31.63
C LYS A 3 -14.49 -0.70 -30.26
N ILE A 4 -14.51 0.33 -29.44
CA ILE A 4 -13.94 0.35 -28.09
C ILE A 4 -15.08 0.34 -27.07
N TRP A 5 -15.07 -0.61 -26.14
CA TRP A 5 -15.91 -0.59 -24.96
C TRP A 5 -15.11 -0.08 -23.75
N LEU A 6 -15.60 1.00 -23.16
CA LEU A 6 -15.03 1.62 -21.97
C LEU A 6 -15.91 1.32 -20.76
N HIS A 7 -15.51 0.35 -19.94
CA HIS A 7 -16.12 0.09 -18.65
C HIS A 7 -15.60 1.10 -17.61
N ILE A 8 -16.43 2.07 -17.22
CA ILE A 8 -16.00 3.19 -16.38
C ILE A 8 -16.16 2.98 -14.87
N GLY A 9 -16.74 1.86 -14.44
CA GLY A 9 -17.07 1.58 -13.04
C GLY A 9 -18.56 1.26 -12.85
N SER A 10 -19.21 1.65 -11.75
CA SER A 10 -18.78 2.50 -10.63
C SER A 10 -18.01 1.71 -9.55
N PRO A 11 -17.34 2.37 -8.57
CA PRO A 11 -16.76 1.64 -7.46
C PRO A 11 -17.83 0.84 -6.68
N LYS A 12 -17.45 -0.32 -6.13
CA LYS A 12 -18.34 -1.25 -5.38
C LYS A 12 -19.41 -1.99 -6.21
N THR A 13 -19.29 -2.04 -7.54
CA THR A 13 -20.18 -2.81 -8.42
C THR A 13 -19.45 -3.95 -9.15
N GLY A 14 -18.63 -4.73 -8.43
CA GLY A 14 -17.98 -5.93 -8.98
C GLY A 14 -16.87 -5.68 -10.01
N THR A 15 -16.38 -4.44 -10.08
CA THR A 15 -15.31 -3.95 -10.98
C THR A 15 -14.07 -4.86 -11.00
N THR A 16 -13.58 -5.29 -9.84
CA THR A 16 -12.44 -6.20 -9.71
C THR A 16 -12.72 -7.59 -10.28
N SER A 17 -13.94 -8.13 -10.12
CA SER A 17 -14.31 -9.45 -10.67
C SER A 17 -14.30 -9.44 -12.20
N LEU A 18 -14.89 -8.39 -12.79
CA LEU A 18 -14.89 -8.15 -14.24
C LEU A 18 -13.45 -7.94 -14.78
N GLN A 19 -12.63 -7.18 -14.06
CA GLN A 19 -11.23 -6.93 -14.42
C GLN A 19 -10.35 -8.18 -14.35
N ASN A 20 -10.52 -9.01 -13.31
CA ASN A 20 -9.86 -10.31 -13.23
C ASN A 20 -10.31 -11.23 -14.37
N PHE A 21 -11.61 -11.37 -14.63
CA PHE A 21 -12.10 -12.17 -15.75
C PHE A 21 -11.48 -11.76 -17.09
N LEU A 22 -11.42 -10.46 -17.40
CA LEU A 22 -10.79 -9.97 -18.63
C LEU A 22 -9.27 -10.22 -18.66
N ASN A 23 -8.60 -10.12 -17.51
CA ASN A 23 -7.16 -10.34 -17.39
C ASN A 23 -6.78 -11.83 -17.53
N ASP A 24 -7.46 -12.69 -16.75
CA ASP A 24 -7.16 -14.11 -16.61
C ASP A 24 -7.52 -14.91 -17.87
N ASN A 25 -8.30 -14.30 -18.77
CA ASN A 25 -8.68 -14.83 -20.08
C ASN A 25 -8.10 -14.02 -21.25
N ALA A 26 -7.26 -13.00 -21.01
CA ALA A 26 -6.81 -12.05 -22.04
C ALA A 26 -6.14 -12.75 -23.24
N GLU A 27 -5.28 -13.74 -22.97
CA GLU A 27 -4.62 -14.53 -23.99
C GLU A 27 -5.62 -15.37 -24.82
N VAL A 28 -6.52 -16.10 -24.16
CA VAL A 28 -7.53 -16.95 -24.82
C VAL A 28 -8.46 -16.10 -25.68
N LEU A 29 -8.92 -14.95 -25.17
CA LEU A 29 -9.80 -14.02 -25.87
C LEU A 29 -9.13 -13.38 -27.10
N ARG A 30 -7.82 -13.08 -27.01
CA ARG A 30 -7.00 -12.55 -28.11
C ARG A 30 -6.71 -13.61 -29.17
N ASN A 31 -6.25 -14.79 -28.76
CA ASN A 31 -5.87 -15.90 -29.65
C ASN A 31 -7.09 -16.46 -30.41
N THR A 32 -8.29 -16.35 -29.84
CA THR A 32 -9.56 -16.70 -30.51
C THR A 32 -10.19 -15.56 -31.31
N GLY A 33 -9.54 -14.39 -31.40
CA GLY A 33 -10.03 -13.26 -32.19
C GLY A 33 -11.30 -12.59 -31.65
N ARG A 34 -11.72 -12.89 -30.42
CA ARG A 34 -12.98 -12.39 -29.85
C ARG A 34 -12.83 -10.99 -29.26
N LEU A 35 -11.81 -10.79 -28.43
CA LEU A 35 -11.66 -9.58 -27.62
C LEU A 35 -10.18 -9.31 -27.33
N ASN A 36 -9.77 -8.05 -27.53
CA ASN A 36 -8.52 -7.51 -27.03
C ASN A 36 -8.79 -6.72 -25.74
N PHE A 37 -8.27 -7.21 -24.61
CA PHE A 37 -8.30 -6.46 -23.35
C PHE A 37 -7.08 -5.55 -23.32
N MET A 38 -7.29 -4.26 -23.59
CA MET A 38 -6.24 -3.42 -24.15
C MET A 38 -5.02 -3.31 -23.22
N GLU A 39 -3.83 -3.31 -23.80
CA GLU A 39 -2.57 -3.13 -23.07
C GLU A 39 -2.30 -1.64 -22.80
N THR A 40 -2.65 -0.77 -23.75
CA THR A 40 -2.43 0.67 -23.65
C THR A 40 -3.20 1.28 -22.48
N GLY A 41 -2.46 1.86 -21.53
CA GLY A 41 -3.02 2.51 -20.36
C GLY A 41 -3.49 1.55 -19.26
N ARG A 42 -3.30 0.23 -19.44
CA ARG A 42 -3.52 -0.79 -18.42
C ARG A 42 -2.33 -0.84 -17.44
N ALA A 43 -2.64 -1.01 -16.16
CA ALA A 43 -1.69 -1.25 -15.08
C ALA A 43 -2.24 -2.42 -14.25
N HIS A 44 -1.58 -3.58 -14.33
CA HIS A 44 -2.12 -4.86 -13.88
C HIS A 44 -3.49 -5.13 -14.54
N ILE A 45 -4.56 -5.31 -13.76
CA ILE A 45 -5.90 -5.67 -14.22
C ILE A 45 -6.77 -4.47 -14.66
N ALA A 46 -6.28 -3.21 -14.58
CA ALA A 46 -7.14 -2.03 -14.73
C ALA A 46 -6.50 -0.87 -15.52
N HIS A 47 -7.31 -0.14 -16.27
CA HIS A 47 -6.93 1.00 -17.12
C HIS A 47 -6.74 2.31 -16.33
N ASN A 48 -6.08 2.22 -15.18
CA ASN A 48 -5.93 3.32 -14.24
C ASN A 48 -5.03 4.45 -14.79
N GLN A 49 -4.18 4.16 -15.78
CA GLN A 49 -3.36 5.19 -16.40
C GLN A 49 -4.22 6.17 -17.22
N LEU A 50 -5.36 5.75 -17.81
CA LEU A 50 -6.27 6.65 -18.51
C LEU A 50 -6.87 7.72 -17.57
N ALA A 51 -7.31 7.29 -16.38
CA ALA A 51 -7.78 8.20 -15.32
C ALA A 51 -6.64 9.04 -14.70
N ALA A 52 -5.38 8.62 -14.84
CA ALA A 52 -4.22 9.44 -14.46
C ALA A 52 -3.87 10.47 -15.54
N ALA A 53 -3.87 10.07 -16.81
CA ALA A 53 -3.60 10.93 -17.97
C ALA A 53 -4.62 12.08 -18.09
N ALA A 54 -5.89 11.82 -17.79
CA ALA A 54 -6.94 12.84 -17.66
C ALA A 54 -6.60 13.94 -16.64
N ARG A 55 -5.84 13.62 -15.58
CA ARG A 55 -5.44 14.58 -14.54
C ARG A 55 -4.13 15.30 -14.88
N THR A 56 -3.21 14.65 -15.58
CA THR A 56 -1.89 15.21 -15.94
C THR A 56 -1.85 15.92 -17.29
N GLY A 57 -2.94 15.87 -18.07
CA GLY A 57 -3.03 16.49 -19.40
C GLY A 57 -2.57 15.59 -20.56
N ASN A 58 -2.08 14.38 -20.27
CA ASN A 58 -1.56 13.45 -21.28
C ASN A 58 -2.65 12.56 -21.92
N ALA A 59 -3.93 12.84 -21.68
CA ALA A 59 -5.03 11.95 -22.05
C ALA A 59 -5.18 11.77 -23.57
N THR A 60 -5.01 12.84 -24.35
CA THR A 60 -5.10 12.81 -25.83
C THR A 60 -4.10 11.82 -26.42
N LYS A 61 -2.82 11.96 -26.06
CA LYS A 61 -1.74 11.05 -26.49
C LYS A 61 -2.02 9.59 -26.14
N LEU A 62 -2.57 9.33 -24.95
CA LEU A 62 -2.89 7.97 -24.53
C LEU A 62 -4.09 7.40 -25.32
N MET A 63 -5.12 8.21 -25.59
CA MET A 63 -6.25 7.80 -26.43
C MET A 63 -5.84 7.58 -27.90
N GLU A 64 -4.89 8.36 -28.43
CA GLU A 64 -4.26 8.10 -29.74
C GLU A 64 -3.47 6.78 -29.77
N GLN A 65 -2.80 6.42 -28.68
CA GLN A 65 -2.15 5.10 -28.55
C GLN A 65 -3.19 3.97 -28.49
N MET A 66 -4.31 4.17 -27.78
CA MET A 66 -5.41 3.20 -27.74
C MET A 66 -6.06 3.02 -29.13
N LEU A 67 -6.20 4.09 -29.93
CA LEU A 67 -6.65 3.98 -31.32
C LEU A 67 -5.70 3.13 -32.17
N LYS A 68 -4.39 3.37 -32.06
CA LYS A 68 -3.37 2.57 -32.77
C LYS A 68 -3.40 1.10 -32.40
N GLU A 69 -3.60 0.77 -31.12
CA GLU A 69 -3.79 -0.61 -30.68
C GLU A 69 -5.08 -1.22 -31.24
N ALA A 70 -6.18 -0.47 -31.22
CA ALA A 70 -7.46 -0.88 -31.80
C ALA A 70 -7.40 -1.10 -33.33
N ASP A 71 -6.49 -0.41 -34.03
CA ASP A 71 -6.27 -0.56 -35.47
C ASP A 71 -5.29 -1.68 -35.84
N ALA A 72 -4.45 -2.12 -34.90
CA ALA A 72 -3.66 -3.34 -35.06
C ALA A 72 -4.51 -4.62 -34.97
N SER A 73 -5.79 -4.52 -34.59
CA SER A 73 -6.72 -5.65 -34.47
C SER A 73 -8.18 -5.21 -34.71
N PRO A 74 -8.52 -4.72 -35.91
CA PRO A 74 -9.77 -3.99 -36.15
C PRO A 74 -11.04 -4.83 -36.08
N ASP A 75 -10.90 -6.16 -36.20
CA ASP A 75 -12.01 -7.13 -36.15
C ASP A 75 -12.27 -7.65 -34.72
N MET A 76 -11.33 -7.45 -33.79
CA MET A 76 -11.51 -7.81 -32.38
C MET A 76 -12.24 -6.71 -31.61
N MET A 77 -13.09 -7.12 -30.66
CA MET A 77 -13.69 -6.18 -29.70
C MET A 77 -12.61 -5.60 -28.78
N GLN A 78 -12.49 -4.28 -28.72
CA GLN A 78 -11.49 -3.61 -27.89
C GLN A 78 -12.13 -3.25 -26.54
N VAL A 79 -11.51 -3.61 -25.42
CA VAL A 79 -12.08 -3.35 -24.08
C VAL A 79 -11.06 -2.69 -23.15
N ALA A 80 -11.47 -1.56 -22.56
CA ALA A 80 -10.78 -0.86 -21.50
C ALA A 80 -11.67 -0.77 -20.25
N SER A 81 -11.08 -0.90 -19.05
CA SER A 81 -11.84 -1.02 -17.79
C SER A 81 -11.14 -0.36 -16.62
N SER A 82 -11.76 0.67 -16.00
CA SER A 82 -11.29 1.27 -14.74
C SER A 82 -12.41 2.03 -14.00
N GLU A 83 -12.64 1.69 -12.73
CA GLU A 83 -13.59 2.42 -11.86
C GLU A 83 -13.18 3.86 -11.52
N MET A 84 -11.93 4.24 -11.80
CA MET A 84 -11.42 5.61 -11.61
C MET A 84 -11.96 6.59 -12.66
N LEU A 85 -12.64 6.08 -13.69
CA LEU A 85 -13.29 6.86 -14.75
C LEU A 85 -14.68 7.36 -14.30
N PHE A 86 -15.36 6.67 -13.38
CA PHE A 86 -16.64 7.10 -12.79
C PHE A 86 -16.48 8.27 -11.80
N ASN A 87 -16.19 9.45 -12.34
CA ASN A 87 -16.03 10.70 -11.62
C ASN A 87 -16.23 11.88 -12.58
N LEU A 88 -17.11 12.84 -12.21
CA LEU A 88 -17.42 14.01 -13.02
C LEU A 88 -16.18 14.83 -13.44
N HIS A 89 -15.16 14.94 -12.58
CA HIS A 89 -13.93 15.65 -12.96
C HIS A 89 -13.12 14.87 -14.02
N THR A 90 -13.01 13.54 -13.91
CA THR A 90 -12.36 12.70 -14.92
C THR A 90 -13.13 12.77 -16.24
N ALA A 91 -14.45 12.63 -16.20
CA ALA A 91 -15.32 12.70 -17.38
C ALA A 91 -15.15 14.02 -18.15
N ARG A 92 -15.16 15.16 -17.45
CA ARG A 92 -14.95 16.49 -18.05
C ARG A 92 -13.56 16.64 -18.68
N LYS A 93 -12.52 16.11 -18.02
CA LYS A 93 -11.15 16.14 -18.54
C LYS A 93 -10.97 15.26 -19.78
N LEU A 94 -11.64 14.11 -19.85
CA LEU A 94 -11.65 13.25 -21.04
C LEU A 94 -12.45 13.90 -22.18
N SER A 95 -13.63 14.46 -21.90
CA SER A 95 -14.47 15.18 -22.88
C SER A 95 -13.70 16.27 -23.64
N GLY A 96 -12.90 17.07 -22.92
CA GLY A 96 -12.05 18.10 -23.53
C GLY A 96 -10.74 17.63 -24.16
N ALA A 97 -10.41 16.33 -24.11
CA ALA A 97 -9.12 15.77 -24.54
C ALA A 97 -9.23 14.59 -25.53
N ALA A 98 -10.40 13.98 -25.68
CA ALA A 98 -10.62 12.84 -26.56
C ALA A 98 -10.53 13.26 -28.04
N PRO A 99 -9.71 12.59 -28.87
CA PRO A 99 -9.76 12.73 -30.33
C PRO A 99 -11.16 12.39 -30.86
N GLU A 100 -11.62 13.08 -31.92
CA GLU A 100 -12.95 12.83 -32.51
C GLU A 100 -13.14 11.37 -32.95
N GLU A 101 -12.08 10.73 -33.46
CA GLU A 101 -12.12 9.32 -33.84
C GLU A 101 -12.32 8.39 -32.62
N PHE A 102 -11.70 8.72 -31.48
CA PHE A 102 -11.92 7.99 -30.23
C PHE A 102 -13.36 8.17 -29.73
N LYS A 103 -13.94 9.36 -29.90
CA LYS A 103 -15.35 9.61 -29.58
C LYS A 103 -16.29 8.75 -30.43
N GLN A 104 -16.09 8.74 -31.75
CA GLN A 104 -16.93 8.01 -32.71
C GLN A 104 -16.85 6.48 -32.56
N ARG A 105 -15.74 5.95 -32.01
CA ARG A 105 -15.50 4.50 -31.87
C ARG A 105 -15.86 3.94 -30.49
N THR A 106 -16.16 4.77 -29.49
CA THR A 106 -16.27 4.34 -28.09
C THR A 106 -17.72 4.21 -27.61
N LYS A 107 -18.07 3.05 -27.06
CA LYS A 107 -19.22 2.82 -26.19
C LYS A 107 -18.80 2.79 -24.72
N VAL A 108 -19.64 3.31 -23.85
CA VAL A 108 -19.44 3.26 -22.38
C VAL A 108 -20.41 2.27 -21.77
N ILE A 109 -19.93 1.47 -20.83
CA ILE A 109 -20.78 0.67 -19.95
C ILE A 109 -20.43 0.93 -18.48
N CYS A 110 -21.46 1.06 -17.65
CA CYS A 110 -21.30 1.37 -16.23
C CYS A 110 -22.35 0.68 -15.37
N TYR A 111 -21.88 -0.02 -14.35
CA TYR A 111 -22.72 -0.58 -13.30
C TYR A 111 -22.89 0.43 -12.16
N ILE A 112 -24.11 0.64 -11.67
CA ILE A 112 -24.37 1.53 -10.53
C ILE A 112 -25.18 0.82 -9.45
N ARG A 113 -24.88 1.13 -8.18
CA ARG A 113 -25.64 0.64 -7.01
C ARG A 113 -26.49 1.79 -6.44
N ARG A 114 -27.67 1.46 -5.89
CA ARG A 114 -28.53 2.42 -5.17
C ARG A 114 -27.70 3.19 -4.12
N GLN A 115 -27.86 4.51 -4.07
CA GLN A 115 -26.92 5.41 -3.38
C GLN A 115 -26.70 5.07 -1.90
N ASP A 116 -27.76 4.75 -1.16
CA ASP A 116 -27.70 4.31 0.24
C ASP A 116 -26.75 3.12 0.45
N SER A 117 -26.85 2.15 -0.46
CA SER A 117 -26.16 0.86 -0.42
C SER A 117 -24.77 0.94 -1.05
N TYR A 118 -24.54 1.90 -1.95
CA TYR A 118 -23.21 2.28 -2.42
C TYR A 118 -22.39 2.92 -1.28
N LEU A 119 -22.98 3.84 -0.53
CA LEU A 119 -22.30 4.48 0.60
C LEU A 119 -21.93 3.51 1.71
N GLU A 120 -22.79 2.55 2.03
CA GLU A 120 -22.46 1.50 3.01
C GLU A 120 -21.27 0.65 2.55
N ALA A 121 -21.29 0.20 1.29
CA ALA A 121 -20.20 -0.58 0.71
C ALA A 121 -18.88 0.22 0.61
N LEU A 122 -18.96 1.54 0.41
CA LEU A 122 -17.82 2.45 0.43
C LEU A 122 -17.28 2.66 1.86
N TYR A 123 -18.16 2.91 2.84
CA TYR A 123 -17.81 3.10 4.25
C TYR A 123 -17.04 1.88 4.77
N LYS A 124 -17.59 0.67 4.60
CA LYS A 124 -16.95 -0.58 5.00
C LYS A 124 -15.61 -0.84 4.28
N GLN A 125 -15.43 -0.35 3.05
CA GLN A 125 -14.12 -0.39 2.38
C GLN A 125 -13.14 0.64 2.94
N LEU A 126 -13.58 1.81 3.39
CA LEU A 126 -12.71 2.80 4.03
C LEU A 126 -12.26 2.34 5.42
N LEU A 127 -13.12 1.64 6.18
CA LEU A 127 -12.76 0.92 7.41
C LEU A 127 -11.60 -0.05 7.14
N LYS A 128 -11.80 -1.06 6.29
CA LYS A 128 -10.81 -2.12 5.98
C LYS A 128 -9.45 -1.63 5.47
N ASN A 129 -9.35 -0.39 5.00
CA ASN A 129 -8.12 0.20 4.46
C ASN A 129 -7.48 1.24 5.40
N SER A 130 -7.98 1.41 6.63
CA SER A 130 -7.59 2.49 7.57
C SER A 130 -7.67 3.89 6.94
N ARG A 131 -8.66 4.11 6.05
CA ARG A 131 -8.89 5.38 5.33
C ARG A 131 -10.16 6.11 5.83
N ILE A 132 -10.52 5.86 7.09
CA ILE A 132 -11.74 6.37 7.70
C ILE A 132 -11.71 7.92 7.73
N PRO A 133 -12.78 8.60 7.28
CA PRO A 133 -12.98 10.02 7.58
C PRO A 133 -12.95 10.26 9.10
N PRO A 134 -12.62 11.49 9.55
CA PRO A 134 -12.35 11.75 10.96
C PRO A 134 -13.55 11.54 11.91
N ASP A 135 -14.76 11.43 11.34
CA ASP A 135 -16.03 11.22 12.03
C ASP A 135 -17.11 10.86 10.98
N ARG A 136 -18.28 10.39 11.44
CA ARG A 136 -19.43 9.99 10.59
C ARG A 136 -19.93 11.15 9.72
N GLN A 137 -19.96 12.38 10.25
CA GLN A 137 -20.45 13.54 9.51
C GLN A 137 -19.51 13.90 8.35
N ALA A 138 -18.19 13.84 8.58
CA ALA A 138 -17.18 14.04 7.54
C ALA A 138 -17.21 12.96 6.44
N PHE A 139 -17.63 11.72 6.75
CA PHE A 139 -17.97 10.73 5.72
C PHE A 139 -19.18 11.18 4.92
N LEU A 140 -20.29 11.52 5.57
CA LEU A 140 -21.54 11.93 4.92
C LEU A 140 -21.36 13.20 4.05
N ASP A 141 -20.50 14.13 4.47
CA ASP A 141 -20.22 15.35 3.71
C ASP A 141 -19.37 15.10 2.45
N ASP A 142 -18.42 14.15 2.47
CA ASP A 142 -17.75 13.71 1.23
C ASP A 142 -18.68 12.90 0.33
N ALA A 143 -19.51 12.05 0.97
CA ALA A 143 -20.46 11.17 0.31
C ALA A 143 -21.48 11.92 -0.54
N LYS A 144 -21.99 13.08 -0.10
CA LYS A 144 -22.93 13.94 -0.87
C LYS A 144 -22.51 14.13 -2.33
N ARG A 145 -21.23 14.40 -2.58
CA ARG A 145 -20.70 14.61 -3.95
C ARG A 145 -20.71 13.34 -4.82
N ARG A 146 -20.74 12.16 -4.19
CA ARG A 146 -20.70 10.85 -4.86
C ARG A 146 -22.10 10.31 -5.20
N LEU A 147 -23.17 10.91 -4.67
CA LEU A 147 -24.55 10.47 -4.92
C LEU A 147 -25.09 10.88 -6.30
N HIS A 148 -24.50 11.92 -6.89
CA HIS A 148 -24.96 12.57 -8.12
C HIS A 148 -24.38 11.92 -9.38
N TYR A 149 -24.94 10.78 -9.77
CA TYR A 149 -24.48 10.00 -10.92
C TYR A 149 -24.79 10.64 -12.29
N LEU A 150 -25.92 11.37 -12.42
CA LEU A 150 -26.47 11.82 -13.70
C LEU A 150 -25.52 12.79 -14.42
N ASN A 151 -24.84 13.66 -13.68
CA ASN A 151 -23.89 14.61 -14.26
C ASN A 151 -22.71 13.90 -14.93
N THR A 152 -22.22 12.82 -14.33
CA THR A 152 -21.14 12.00 -14.91
C THR A 152 -21.61 11.36 -16.22
N PHE A 153 -22.80 10.75 -16.22
CA PHE A 153 -23.37 10.14 -17.44
C PHE A 153 -23.66 11.16 -18.54
N ASN A 154 -24.21 12.32 -18.20
CA ASN A 154 -24.45 13.39 -19.18
C ASN A 154 -23.14 13.87 -19.83
N THR A 155 -22.06 14.05 -19.06
CA THR A 155 -20.75 14.41 -19.64
C THR A 155 -20.17 13.32 -20.54
N TYR A 156 -20.44 12.04 -20.26
CA TYR A 156 -20.06 10.94 -21.15
C TYR A 156 -20.96 10.90 -22.41
N ALA A 157 -22.27 11.12 -22.29
CA ALA A 157 -23.21 11.19 -23.42
C ALA A 157 -22.92 12.39 -24.34
N GLU A 158 -22.55 13.55 -23.79
CA GLU A 158 -22.09 14.73 -24.51
C GLU A 158 -20.79 14.47 -25.31
N MET A 159 -19.97 13.49 -24.89
CA MET A 159 -18.73 13.11 -25.55
C MET A 159 -18.90 11.98 -26.57
N PHE A 160 -19.73 10.97 -26.27
CA PHE A 160 -19.81 9.72 -27.05
C PHE A 160 -21.15 9.51 -27.78
N GLY A 161 -22.16 10.35 -27.57
CA GLY A 161 -23.54 10.07 -27.97
C GLY A 161 -24.29 9.34 -26.85
N GLU A 162 -25.60 9.56 -26.76
CA GLU A 162 -26.46 9.03 -25.70
C GLU A 162 -26.73 7.53 -25.89
N GLU A 163 -26.90 7.12 -27.15
CA GLU A 163 -27.05 5.74 -27.63
C GLU A 163 -25.81 4.86 -27.38
N ASN A 164 -24.68 5.47 -27.04
CA ASN A 164 -23.43 4.79 -26.71
C ASN A 164 -23.17 4.70 -25.19
N ILE A 165 -24.12 5.14 -24.34
CA ILE A 165 -24.02 5.03 -22.87
C ILE A 165 -24.95 3.94 -22.33
N VAL A 166 -24.38 2.80 -21.99
CA VAL A 166 -25.08 1.68 -21.34
C VAL A 166 -24.95 1.81 -19.81
N VAL A 167 -26.06 2.00 -19.11
CA VAL A 167 -26.08 2.02 -17.64
C VAL A 167 -26.82 0.78 -17.13
N ARG A 168 -26.25 0.11 -16.14
CA ARG A 168 -26.77 -1.15 -15.59
C ARG A 168 -26.99 -1.07 -14.09
N PRO A 169 -28.15 -1.52 -13.56
CA PRO A 169 -28.32 -1.70 -12.12
C PRO A 169 -27.41 -2.81 -11.59
N PHE A 170 -26.69 -2.55 -10.51
CA PHE A 170 -25.91 -3.56 -9.81
C PHE A 170 -26.73 -4.20 -8.69
N GLY A 171 -27.14 -5.45 -8.89
CA GLY A 171 -27.72 -6.32 -7.87
C GLY A 171 -28.26 -7.61 -8.49
N PRO A 172 -28.34 -8.73 -7.74
CA PRO A 172 -28.66 -10.05 -8.32
C PRO A 172 -29.97 -10.12 -9.11
N LYS A 173 -30.95 -9.25 -8.79
CA LYS A 173 -32.23 -9.15 -9.51
C LYS A 173 -32.09 -8.65 -10.96
N TRP A 174 -31.10 -7.80 -11.23
CA TRP A 174 -30.96 -7.10 -12.51
C TRP A 174 -29.78 -7.58 -13.37
N LEU A 175 -28.88 -8.37 -12.79
CA LEU A 175 -27.72 -8.96 -13.47
C LEU A 175 -28.07 -10.34 -14.02
N MET A 176 -27.56 -10.68 -15.21
CA MET A 176 -27.70 -12.04 -15.78
C MET A 176 -27.11 -13.10 -14.84
N ASP A 177 -27.90 -14.14 -14.52
CA ASP A 177 -27.62 -15.16 -13.51
C ASP A 177 -27.21 -14.58 -12.12
N GLY A 178 -27.55 -13.33 -11.84
CA GLY A 178 -27.14 -12.59 -10.65
C GLY A 178 -25.68 -12.14 -10.64
N ASP A 179 -24.92 -12.32 -11.72
CA ASP A 179 -23.48 -12.06 -11.79
C ASP A 179 -23.10 -10.97 -12.81
N VAL A 180 -22.11 -10.15 -12.43
CA VAL A 180 -21.67 -8.98 -13.20
C VAL A 180 -20.79 -9.34 -14.40
N VAL A 181 -20.04 -10.44 -14.35
CA VAL A 181 -19.23 -10.91 -15.47
C VAL A 181 -20.15 -11.43 -16.58
N ARG A 182 -21.17 -12.20 -16.19
CA ARG A 182 -22.21 -12.71 -17.11
C ARG A 182 -23.05 -11.58 -17.72
N ASP A 183 -23.48 -10.60 -16.91
CA ASP A 183 -24.19 -9.42 -17.43
C ASP A 183 -23.33 -8.59 -18.39
N PHE A 184 -22.04 -8.38 -18.06
CA PHE A 184 -21.12 -7.64 -18.91
C PHE A 184 -20.85 -8.37 -20.23
N ALA A 185 -20.57 -9.67 -20.18
CA ALA A 185 -20.37 -10.50 -21.36
C ALA A 185 -21.60 -10.49 -22.28
N HIS A 186 -22.81 -10.53 -21.72
CA HIS A 186 -24.06 -10.38 -22.47
C HIS A 186 -24.17 -9.03 -23.21
N HIS A 187 -23.85 -7.91 -22.56
CA HIS A 187 -23.91 -6.58 -23.20
C HIS A 187 -22.80 -6.32 -24.23
N LEU A 188 -21.75 -7.16 -24.22
CA LEU A 188 -20.66 -7.15 -25.19
C LEU A 188 -20.85 -8.22 -26.29
N ASP A 189 -21.99 -8.91 -26.34
CA ASP A 189 -22.24 -10.04 -27.26
C ASP A 189 -21.11 -11.11 -27.21
N LEU A 190 -20.49 -11.31 -26.03
CA LEU A 190 -19.35 -12.20 -25.81
C LEU A 190 -19.83 -13.52 -25.18
N PRO A 191 -19.85 -14.64 -25.93
CA PRO A 191 -20.26 -15.93 -25.37
C PRO A 191 -19.24 -16.43 -24.35
N ILE A 192 -19.71 -16.76 -23.15
CA ILE A 192 -18.90 -17.47 -22.14
C ILE A 192 -18.89 -18.95 -22.50
N THR A 193 -17.76 -19.41 -23.04
CA THR A 193 -17.51 -20.78 -23.47
C THR A 193 -16.56 -21.50 -22.49
N GLY A 194 -16.51 -22.84 -22.53
CA GLY A 194 -15.80 -23.66 -21.52
C GLY A 194 -14.27 -23.51 -21.47
N ASP A 195 -13.68 -22.87 -22.47
CA ASP A 195 -12.27 -22.44 -22.49
C ASP A 195 -12.00 -21.18 -21.65
N LEU A 196 -13.04 -20.44 -21.27
CA LEU A 196 -12.91 -19.25 -20.42
C LEU A 196 -13.00 -19.61 -18.94
N ARG A 197 -12.00 -19.18 -18.17
CA ARG A 197 -11.95 -19.26 -16.72
C ARG A 197 -12.93 -18.24 -16.12
N VAL A 198 -14.07 -18.72 -15.66
CA VAL A 198 -15.00 -17.94 -14.82
C VAL A 198 -14.82 -18.39 -13.37
N THR A 199 -14.43 -17.46 -12.50
CA THR A 199 -14.41 -17.73 -11.05
C THR A 199 -15.85 -17.74 -10.54
N GLU A 200 -16.39 -18.93 -10.26
CA GLU A 200 -17.71 -19.03 -9.65
C GLU A 200 -17.68 -18.54 -8.19
N GLY A 201 -18.61 -17.64 -7.86
CA GLY A 201 -18.93 -17.27 -6.47
C GLY A 201 -18.19 -16.07 -5.87
N PHE A 202 -18.62 -15.72 -4.66
CA PHE A 202 -18.15 -14.64 -3.79
C PHE A 202 -18.47 -13.18 -4.18
N SER A 203 -19.07 -12.90 -5.33
CA SER A 203 -19.60 -11.56 -5.66
C SER A 203 -20.91 -11.27 -4.88
N ASN A 204 -20.81 -10.86 -3.60
CA ASN A 204 -21.71 -9.91 -2.87
C ASN A 204 -21.61 -9.98 -1.33
N ARG A 205 -20.98 -11.02 -0.73
CA ARG A 205 -20.88 -11.13 0.74
C ARG A 205 -20.03 -10.00 1.31
N THR A 206 -20.69 -9.10 2.05
CA THR A 206 -20.07 -7.92 2.66
C THR A 206 -19.96 -8.17 4.17
N PHE A 207 -18.75 -8.16 4.71
CA PHE A 207 -18.55 -8.23 6.17
C PHE A 207 -19.36 -7.16 6.91
N SER A 208 -19.77 -7.43 8.14
CA SER A 208 -20.45 -6.47 9.02
C SER A 208 -19.60 -5.21 9.27
N ALA A 209 -20.22 -4.16 9.80
CA ALA A 209 -19.50 -2.96 10.23
C ALA A 209 -18.43 -3.29 11.27
N GLU A 210 -18.79 -4.12 12.25
CA GLU A 210 -17.97 -4.58 13.38
C GLU A 210 -16.77 -5.41 12.88
N MET A 211 -17.00 -6.38 12.00
CA MET A 211 -15.93 -7.16 11.38
C MET A 211 -15.01 -6.27 10.52
N SER A 212 -15.56 -5.27 9.83
CA SER A 212 -14.78 -4.33 9.03
C SER A 212 -13.92 -3.40 9.89
N GLU A 213 -14.37 -3.05 11.11
CA GLU A 213 -13.61 -2.31 12.12
C GLU A 213 -12.51 -3.19 12.73
N LEU A 214 -12.83 -4.42 13.16
CA LEU A 214 -11.86 -5.34 13.74
C LEU A 214 -10.74 -5.70 12.75
N LEU A 215 -11.05 -5.87 11.46
CA LEU A 215 -10.03 -6.05 10.41
C LEU A 215 -9.08 -4.84 10.27
N SER A 216 -9.60 -3.60 10.46
CA SER A 216 -8.77 -2.38 10.49
C SER A 216 -7.86 -2.38 11.72
N LEU A 217 -8.43 -2.62 12.90
CA LEU A 217 -7.68 -2.64 14.17
C LEU A 217 -6.60 -3.73 14.18
N MET A 218 -6.91 -4.91 13.61
CA MET A 218 -5.96 -6.01 13.45
C MET A 218 -4.81 -5.62 12.51
N GLY A 219 -5.11 -5.03 11.34
CA GLY A 219 -4.09 -4.56 10.39
C GLY A 219 -3.23 -3.40 10.89
N GLU A 220 -3.68 -2.69 11.93
CA GLU A 220 -2.91 -1.63 12.60
C GLU A 220 -2.08 -2.13 13.79
N ARG A 221 -2.48 -3.24 14.43
CA ARG A 221 -1.92 -3.71 15.71
C ARG A 221 -1.17 -5.04 15.64
N THR A 222 -1.24 -5.76 14.52
CA THR A 222 -0.60 -7.07 14.33
C THR A 222 0.21 -7.12 13.04
N ASP A 223 0.96 -8.20 12.86
CA ASP A 223 1.74 -8.54 11.66
C ASP A 223 0.96 -9.41 10.64
N PHE A 224 -0.31 -9.73 10.92
CA PHE A 224 -1.12 -10.54 10.02
C PHE A 224 -1.46 -9.79 8.73
N ASN A 225 -1.26 -10.46 7.59
CA ASN A 225 -1.68 -9.95 6.31
C ASN A 225 -3.21 -9.94 6.23
N THR A 226 -3.81 -8.75 6.23
CA THR A 226 -5.28 -8.58 6.19
C THR A 226 -5.93 -9.31 5.02
N ARG A 227 -5.23 -9.53 3.89
CA ARG A 227 -5.78 -10.29 2.75
C ARG A 227 -5.85 -11.79 3.03
N GLU A 228 -4.86 -12.36 3.71
CA GLU A 228 -4.90 -13.77 4.15
C GLU A 228 -6.05 -13.98 5.13
N VAL A 229 -6.14 -13.13 6.16
CA VAL A 229 -7.22 -13.18 7.15
C VAL A 229 -8.60 -13.03 6.50
N ILE A 230 -8.75 -12.13 5.51
CA ILE A 230 -10.00 -12.00 4.75
C ILE A 230 -10.35 -13.28 3.98
N ARG A 231 -9.37 -13.99 3.37
CA ARG A 231 -9.63 -15.28 2.70
C ARG A 231 -10.12 -16.32 3.70
N GLU A 232 -9.47 -16.43 4.85
CA GLU A 232 -9.87 -17.37 5.91
C GLU A 232 -11.26 -17.06 6.46
N LEU A 233 -11.59 -15.79 6.72
CA LEU A 233 -12.92 -15.38 7.16
C LEU A 233 -14.01 -15.69 6.12
N ILE A 234 -13.69 -15.57 4.82
CA ILE A 234 -14.59 -15.95 3.73
C ILE A 234 -14.79 -17.47 3.69
N ALA A 235 -13.73 -18.26 3.89
CA ALA A 235 -13.79 -19.72 3.92
C ALA A 235 -14.52 -20.26 5.17
N LEU A 236 -14.26 -19.66 6.34
CA LEU A 236 -14.92 -19.97 7.61
C LEU A 236 -16.42 -19.66 7.56
N ASN A 237 -16.81 -18.61 6.83
CA ASN A 237 -18.20 -18.19 6.63
C ASN A 237 -19.01 -18.09 7.95
N HIS A 238 -18.39 -17.58 9.00
CA HIS A 238 -18.94 -17.58 10.35
C HIS A 238 -20.26 -16.80 10.44
N PRO A 239 -21.30 -17.31 11.13
CA PRO A 239 -22.54 -16.58 11.37
C PRO A 239 -22.31 -15.19 11.97
N GLY A 240 -23.19 -14.23 11.66
CA GLY A 240 -23.09 -12.84 12.12
C GLY A 240 -22.01 -11.98 11.42
N THR A 241 -20.98 -12.58 10.82
CA THR A 241 -19.87 -11.81 10.22
C THR A 241 -20.21 -11.16 8.87
N ILE A 242 -21.23 -11.66 8.16
CA ILE A 242 -21.73 -11.09 6.90
C ILE A 242 -23.07 -10.39 7.19
N LYS A 243 -23.09 -9.06 7.09
CA LYS A 243 -24.25 -8.23 7.39
C LYS A 243 -24.33 -7.03 6.44
N SER A 244 -25.54 -6.53 6.20
CA SER A 244 -25.82 -5.34 5.39
C SER A 244 -26.98 -4.59 6.02
N ARG A 245 -27.11 -3.29 5.73
CA ARG A 245 -28.05 -2.36 6.40
C ARG A 245 -27.72 -2.14 7.88
N ASP A 246 -26.43 -2.21 8.20
CA ASP A 246 -25.80 -2.14 9.52
C ASP A 246 -24.94 -0.88 9.71
N VAL A 247 -24.79 -0.02 8.69
CA VAL A 247 -24.03 1.24 8.80
C VAL A 247 -24.93 2.47 8.96
N PHE A 248 -26.12 2.46 8.36
CA PHE A 248 -27.08 3.58 8.34
C PHE A 248 -28.47 3.10 8.74
N SER A 249 -29.17 3.86 9.58
CA SER A 249 -30.57 3.60 9.96
C SER A 249 -31.51 3.70 8.76
N ARG A 250 -32.76 3.24 8.90
CA ARG A 250 -33.75 3.38 7.81
C ARG A 250 -33.99 4.85 7.53
N THR A 251 -34.13 5.64 8.58
CA THR A 251 -34.32 7.10 8.52
C THR A 251 -33.16 7.80 7.79
N GLU A 252 -31.90 7.44 8.07
CA GLU A 252 -30.74 8.00 7.35
C GLU A 252 -30.72 7.57 5.87
N ARG A 253 -31.02 6.30 5.57
CA ARG A 253 -31.08 5.78 4.19
C ARG A 253 -32.16 6.46 3.37
N LEU A 254 -33.35 6.67 3.95
CA LEU A 254 -34.43 7.45 3.34
C LEU A 254 -33.98 8.89 3.08
N GLY A 255 -33.37 9.56 4.06
CA GLY A 255 -32.84 10.92 3.89
C GLY A 255 -31.77 11.03 2.80
N LEU A 256 -30.90 10.03 2.64
CA LEU A 256 -29.92 9.94 1.55
C LEU A 256 -30.59 9.78 0.18
N MET A 257 -31.61 8.93 0.08
CA MET A 257 -32.32 8.68 -1.19
C MET A 257 -33.21 9.85 -1.61
N GLN A 258 -33.87 10.53 -0.66
CA GLN A 258 -34.71 11.70 -0.90
C GLN A 258 -33.93 12.86 -1.57
N GLN A 259 -32.67 13.06 -1.18
CA GLN A 259 -31.79 14.09 -1.78
C GLN A 259 -31.58 13.91 -3.30
N VAL A 260 -31.67 12.68 -3.81
CA VAL A 260 -31.39 12.34 -5.21
C VAL A 260 -32.59 11.80 -5.99
N THR A 261 -33.78 11.67 -5.39
CA THR A 261 -34.98 11.11 -6.06
C THR A 261 -35.27 11.75 -7.43
N ARG A 262 -35.18 13.09 -7.54
CA ARG A 262 -35.44 13.80 -8.81
C ARG A 262 -34.38 13.49 -9.88
N GLU A 263 -33.14 13.27 -9.48
CA GLU A 263 -32.04 12.90 -10.37
C GLU A 263 -32.15 11.44 -10.79
N ASN A 264 -32.41 10.54 -9.85
CA ASN A 264 -32.62 9.11 -10.08
C ASN A 264 -33.76 8.83 -11.06
N ARG A 265 -34.90 9.53 -10.94
CA ARG A 265 -36.01 9.44 -11.91
C ARG A 265 -35.61 9.86 -13.32
N ARG A 266 -34.74 10.88 -13.45
CA ARG A 266 -34.21 11.31 -14.76
C ARG A 266 -33.21 10.31 -15.33
N LEU A 267 -32.32 9.78 -14.48
CA LEU A 267 -31.32 8.79 -14.87
C LEU A 267 -31.99 7.50 -15.37
N VAL A 268 -32.96 6.97 -14.64
CA VAL A 268 -33.77 5.81 -15.07
C VAL A 268 -34.48 6.09 -16.38
N LYS A 269 -35.25 7.19 -16.47
CA LYS A 269 -35.97 7.53 -17.71
C LYS A 269 -35.05 7.66 -18.93
N ARG A 270 -33.81 8.11 -18.73
CA ARG A 270 -32.85 8.38 -19.81
C ARG A 270 -32.04 7.16 -20.24
N TYR A 271 -31.44 6.45 -19.27
CA TYR A 271 -30.45 5.40 -19.55
C TYR A 271 -30.87 3.98 -19.12
N MET A 272 -31.97 3.82 -18.38
CA MET A 272 -32.45 2.51 -17.90
C MET A 272 -34.00 2.45 -17.89
N PRO A 273 -34.69 2.72 -19.02
CA PRO A 273 -36.14 2.87 -19.04
C PRO A 273 -36.88 1.61 -18.54
N ASP A 274 -36.31 0.42 -18.75
CA ASP A 274 -36.88 -0.86 -18.34
C ASP A 274 -36.66 -1.19 -16.85
N CYS A 275 -35.85 -0.41 -16.12
CA CYS A 275 -35.51 -0.63 -14.72
C CYS A 275 -36.17 0.41 -13.80
N THR A 276 -37.48 0.64 -13.97
CA THR A 276 -38.26 1.64 -13.23
C THR A 276 -38.32 1.41 -11.71
N ASP A 277 -37.98 0.22 -11.26
CA ASP A 277 -38.01 -0.21 -9.86
C ASP A 277 -36.67 0.00 -9.11
N PHE A 278 -35.58 0.28 -9.82
CA PHE A 278 -34.22 0.19 -9.25
C PHE A 278 -33.93 1.13 -8.07
N PHE A 279 -34.39 2.39 -8.15
CA PHE A 279 -34.17 3.40 -7.10
C PHE A 279 -35.34 3.54 -6.11
N GLN A 280 -36.34 2.65 -6.16
CA GLN A 280 -37.47 2.70 -5.24
C GLN A 280 -37.03 2.43 -3.79
N THR A 281 -37.80 2.94 -2.83
CA THR A 281 -37.49 2.93 -1.39
C THR A 281 -38.49 2.17 -0.53
N GLY A 282 -39.42 1.42 -1.14
CA GLY A 282 -40.44 0.66 -0.40
C GLY A 282 -39.88 -0.37 0.59
N ASP A 283 -38.64 -0.82 0.40
CA ASP A 283 -37.89 -1.68 1.33
C ASP A 283 -37.30 -0.94 2.54
N LEU A 284 -37.51 0.38 2.62
CA LEU A 284 -37.16 1.27 3.73
C LEU A 284 -38.41 1.89 4.38
N GLU A 285 -39.60 1.66 3.82
CA GLU A 285 -40.88 2.19 4.30
C GLU A 285 -41.48 1.28 5.41
N GLY A 286 -42.29 1.88 6.28
CA GLY A 286 -42.80 1.27 7.52
C GLY A 286 -42.10 1.83 8.77
N ASP A 287 -42.74 1.65 9.93
CA ASP A 287 -42.20 2.14 11.20
C ASP A 287 -40.81 1.55 11.48
N GLU A 288 -39.87 2.38 11.94
CA GLU A 288 -38.72 1.85 12.68
C GLU A 288 -39.28 1.20 13.94
N VAL A 289 -39.14 -0.13 14.05
CA VAL A 289 -39.19 -0.77 15.35
C VAL A 289 -38.07 -0.12 16.14
N VAL A 290 -38.44 0.78 17.05
CA VAL A 290 -37.50 1.41 17.97
C VAL A 290 -37.11 0.34 18.97
N GLU A 291 -36.20 -0.53 18.55
CA GLU A 291 -35.38 -1.35 19.44
C GLU A 291 -34.90 -0.43 20.55
N SER A 292 -35.09 -0.85 21.80
CA SER A 292 -34.64 -0.04 22.93
C SER A 292 -33.13 0.17 22.84
N THR A 293 -32.60 1.20 23.52
CA THR A 293 -31.15 1.40 23.58
C THR A 293 -30.42 0.15 24.10
N GLU A 294 -31.09 -0.68 24.91
CA GLU A 294 -30.58 -1.95 25.41
C GLU A 294 -30.58 -3.04 24.32
N ASP A 295 -31.65 -3.17 23.53
CA ASP A 295 -31.74 -4.12 22.40
C ASP A 295 -30.70 -3.80 21.31
N GLN A 296 -30.55 -2.52 20.95
CA GLN A 296 -29.55 -2.07 19.96
C GLN A 296 -28.13 -2.36 20.44
N LEU A 297 -27.84 -2.12 21.72
CA LEU A 297 -26.56 -2.43 22.33
C LEU A 297 -26.31 -3.93 22.39
N ALA A 298 -27.31 -4.74 22.74
CA ALA A 298 -27.21 -6.19 22.74
C ALA A 298 -26.95 -6.76 21.34
N SER A 299 -27.62 -6.21 20.31
CA SER A 299 -27.42 -6.55 18.90
C SER A 299 -25.98 -6.23 18.44
N GLN A 300 -25.46 -5.03 18.74
CA GLN A 300 -24.07 -4.65 18.44
C GLN A 300 -23.04 -5.49 19.20
N LEU A 301 -23.30 -5.82 20.47
CA LEU A 301 -22.43 -6.69 21.27
C LEU A 301 -22.39 -8.12 20.70
N ALA A 302 -23.52 -8.65 20.22
CA ALA A 302 -23.59 -9.94 19.56
C ALA A 302 -22.84 -9.96 18.22
N ASP A 303 -23.03 -8.94 17.36
CA ASP A 303 -22.27 -8.77 16.11
C ASP A 303 -20.76 -8.68 16.39
N ARG A 304 -20.34 -7.91 17.41
CA ARG A 304 -18.95 -7.73 17.80
C ARG A 304 -18.34 -9.01 18.40
N ALA A 305 -19.11 -9.78 19.17
CA ALA A 305 -18.69 -11.08 19.70
C ALA A 305 -18.43 -12.07 18.56
N ALA A 306 -19.41 -12.28 17.67
CA ALA A 306 -19.27 -13.15 16.51
C ALA A 306 -18.13 -12.73 15.58
N ALA A 307 -17.92 -11.41 15.41
CA ALA A 307 -16.80 -10.91 14.62
C ALA A 307 -15.44 -11.11 15.29
N THR A 308 -15.37 -11.02 16.63
CA THR A 308 -14.13 -11.28 17.39
C THR A 308 -13.77 -12.77 17.37
N GLU A 309 -14.76 -13.65 17.58
CA GLU A 309 -14.60 -15.11 17.52
C GLU A 309 -14.08 -15.56 16.15
N ALA A 310 -14.76 -15.17 15.07
CA ALA A 310 -14.36 -15.52 13.71
C ALA A 310 -12.95 -15.01 13.36
N LEU A 311 -12.58 -13.80 13.82
CA LEU A 311 -11.25 -13.24 13.60
C LEU A 311 -10.16 -14.03 14.36
N MET A 312 -10.42 -14.42 15.62
CA MET A 312 -9.52 -15.25 16.41
C MET A 312 -9.34 -16.64 15.78
N ILE A 313 -10.41 -17.27 15.29
CA ILE A 313 -10.34 -18.56 14.57
C ILE A 313 -9.50 -18.41 13.30
N ALA A 314 -9.76 -17.38 12.47
CA ALA A 314 -9.00 -17.13 11.25
C ALA A 314 -7.50 -16.90 11.50
N MET A 315 -7.16 -16.11 12.53
CA MET A 315 -5.78 -15.88 12.94
C MET A 315 -5.11 -17.16 13.48
N GLY A 316 -5.81 -17.94 14.29
CA GLY A 316 -5.33 -19.24 14.81
C GLY A 316 -5.07 -20.25 13.68
N ASN A 317 -5.98 -20.35 12.71
CA ASN A 317 -5.82 -21.21 11.53
C ASN A 317 -4.57 -20.82 10.71
N LEU A 318 -4.31 -19.52 10.51
CA LEU A 318 -3.10 -19.05 9.82
C LEU A 318 -1.83 -19.33 10.61
N GLN A 319 -1.85 -19.19 11.95
CA GLN A 319 -0.71 -19.54 12.80
C GLN A 319 -0.42 -21.05 12.75
N ALA A 320 -1.45 -21.89 12.83
CA ALA A 320 -1.32 -23.34 12.71
C ALA A 320 -0.75 -23.73 11.34
N ARG A 321 -1.25 -23.12 10.25
CA ARG A 321 -0.76 -23.38 8.89
C ARG A 321 0.69 -22.93 8.71
N ARG A 322 1.06 -21.73 9.15
CA ARG A 322 2.46 -21.24 9.14
C ARG A 322 3.39 -22.11 10.00
N LYS A 323 2.90 -22.74 11.07
CA LYS A 323 3.66 -23.70 11.87
C LYS A 323 3.85 -25.00 11.09
N GLN A 324 2.79 -25.56 10.52
CA GLN A 324 2.82 -26.77 9.71
C GLN A 324 3.67 -26.60 8.44
N GLU A 325 3.61 -25.45 7.77
CA GLU A 325 4.44 -25.09 6.62
C GLU A 325 5.93 -25.01 7.01
N ARG A 326 6.28 -24.55 8.21
CA ARG A 326 7.66 -24.57 8.72
C ARG A 326 8.13 -25.98 9.08
N GLU A 327 7.25 -26.80 9.65
CA GLU A 327 7.54 -28.21 9.97
C GLU A 327 7.73 -29.02 8.67
N LEU A 328 6.83 -28.86 7.69
CA LEU A 328 6.93 -29.47 6.36
C LEU A 328 8.11 -28.93 5.53
N ALA A 329 8.47 -27.65 5.64
CA ALA A 329 9.65 -27.10 4.97
C ALA A 329 10.96 -27.63 5.58
N ALA A 330 10.97 -27.92 6.89
CA ALA A 330 12.10 -28.59 7.55
C ALA A 330 12.22 -30.05 7.11
N GLU A 331 11.11 -30.77 6.93
CA GLU A 331 11.11 -32.15 6.38
C GLU A 331 11.43 -32.18 4.87
N ALA A 332 10.92 -31.23 4.08
CA ALA A 332 11.12 -31.18 2.63
C ALA A 332 12.53 -30.74 2.21
N ALA A 333 13.33 -30.18 3.12
CA ALA A 333 14.74 -29.85 2.88
C ALA A 333 15.63 -31.08 2.64
N GLU A 334 15.13 -32.30 2.89
CA GLU A 334 15.86 -33.57 2.71
C GLU A 334 15.63 -34.27 1.33
N ALA A 335 14.82 -33.72 0.40
CA ALA A 335 14.54 -34.35 -0.89
C ALA A 335 14.54 -33.38 -2.11
N PRO A 336 15.16 -33.72 -3.27
CA PRO A 336 15.32 -32.81 -4.41
C PRO A 336 14.21 -32.93 -5.48
N ALA A 337 13.81 -31.81 -6.12
CA ALA A 337 12.87 -31.79 -7.26
C ALA A 337 13.09 -30.61 -8.27
N PRO A 338 12.94 -30.84 -9.60
CA PRO A 338 12.80 -29.84 -10.68
C PRO A 338 11.37 -29.83 -11.31
N SER A 339 10.92 -28.95 -12.23
CA SER A 339 11.33 -27.66 -12.84
C SER A 339 10.08 -27.00 -13.53
N PRO A 340 10.12 -25.74 -14.06
CA PRO A 340 8.90 -24.92 -14.22
C PRO A 340 8.52 -24.48 -15.66
N ALA A 341 7.50 -23.62 -15.78
CA ALA A 341 7.07 -22.95 -17.01
C ALA A 341 7.62 -21.51 -17.08
N ASN A 342 8.27 -21.11 -18.18
CA ASN A 342 9.35 -20.11 -18.10
C ASN A 342 8.95 -18.62 -18.05
N ASP A 343 8.26 -18.08 -19.06
CA ASP A 343 8.51 -16.68 -19.44
C ASP A 343 7.91 -15.61 -18.50
N ALA A 344 6.83 -15.92 -17.77
CA ALA A 344 6.31 -15.05 -16.69
C ALA A 344 7.00 -15.29 -15.33
N LEU A 345 7.73 -16.40 -15.20
CA LEU A 345 8.59 -16.67 -14.04
C LEU A 345 9.94 -15.97 -14.17
N GLU A 346 10.46 -15.67 -15.37
CA GLU A 346 11.78 -15.05 -15.53
C GLU A 346 11.95 -13.69 -14.82
N GLU A 347 10.95 -12.81 -14.81
CA GLU A 347 11.05 -11.52 -14.10
C GLU A 347 10.78 -11.65 -12.59
N ALA A 348 9.99 -12.66 -12.16
CA ALA A 348 9.72 -12.96 -10.75
C ALA A 348 10.85 -13.79 -10.08
N LEU A 349 11.60 -14.56 -10.87
CA LEU A 349 12.83 -15.27 -10.51
C LEU A 349 14.09 -14.50 -10.90
N ALA A 350 13.97 -13.28 -11.42
CA ALA A 350 15.14 -12.48 -11.76
C ALA A 350 16.02 -12.34 -10.51
N PRO A 351 17.30 -12.77 -10.55
CA PRO A 351 18.16 -12.67 -9.39
C PRO A 351 18.33 -11.20 -8.99
N PRO A 352 18.60 -10.92 -7.69
CA PRO A 352 18.63 -9.57 -7.18
C PRO A 352 19.67 -8.71 -7.93
N THR A 353 19.45 -7.41 -7.96
CA THR A 353 20.21 -6.48 -8.80
C THR A 353 21.69 -6.50 -8.46
N TRP A 354 22.05 -6.56 -7.17
CA TRP A 354 23.44 -6.73 -6.76
C TRP A 354 24.10 -7.99 -7.35
N TYR A 355 23.36 -9.10 -7.51
CA TYR A 355 23.89 -10.32 -8.12
C TYR A 355 24.03 -10.16 -9.64
N ARG A 356 23.05 -9.53 -10.28
CA ARG A 356 23.12 -9.18 -11.72
C ARG A 356 24.25 -8.20 -12.05
N GLU A 357 24.72 -7.42 -11.08
CA GLU A 357 25.89 -6.56 -11.23
C GLU A 357 27.22 -7.35 -11.10
N ILE A 358 27.30 -8.37 -10.22
CA ILE A 358 28.59 -9.03 -9.87
C ILE A 358 28.79 -10.47 -10.40
N TYR A 359 27.76 -11.10 -10.99
CA TYR A 359 27.89 -12.43 -11.57
C TYR A 359 28.84 -12.42 -12.79
N PRO A 360 29.32 -13.58 -13.30
CA PRO A 360 30.32 -13.63 -14.38
C PRO A 360 29.96 -12.93 -15.70
N GLY A 361 28.70 -12.52 -15.92
CA GLY A 361 28.27 -11.72 -17.06
C GLY A 361 27.84 -10.27 -16.72
N GLY A 362 27.98 -9.86 -15.46
CA GLY A 362 27.73 -8.50 -14.99
C GLY A 362 28.89 -7.55 -15.29
N ASP A 363 28.66 -6.25 -15.11
CA ASP A 363 29.64 -5.19 -15.41
C ASP A 363 30.44 -4.72 -14.18
N LYS A 364 30.11 -5.20 -12.98
CA LYS A 364 30.77 -4.86 -11.71
C LYS A 364 31.52 -6.05 -11.12
N ARG A 365 32.40 -5.79 -10.15
CA ARG A 365 33.04 -6.81 -9.32
C ARG A 365 32.38 -6.86 -7.95
N GLY A 366 32.56 -7.95 -7.22
CA GLY A 366 32.02 -8.06 -5.87
C GLY A 366 32.04 -9.48 -5.32
N TRP A 367 31.30 -9.67 -4.23
CA TRP A 367 31.13 -10.98 -3.60
C TRP A 367 29.83 -11.04 -2.79
N PHE A 368 29.39 -12.25 -2.47
CA PHE A 368 28.34 -12.53 -1.49
C PHE A 368 28.83 -13.62 -0.54
N ARG A 369 28.56 -13.45 0.75
CA ARG A 369 28.87 -14.43 1.80
C ARG A 369 27.63 -14.61 2.69
N SER A 370 27.24 -15.86 2.91
CA SER A 370 26.10 -16.24 3.76
C SER A 370 26.62 -17.04 4.95
N TYR A 371 26.04 -16.76 6.12
CA TYR A 371 26.46 -17.28 7.41
C TYR A 371 25.23 -17.66 8.26
N GLY A 372 24.21 -18.23 7.61
CA GLY A 372 22.95 -18.60 8.24
C GLY A 372 22.09 -17.39 8.63
N GLU A 373 22.26 -16.89 9.85
CA GLU A 373 21.42 -15.83 10.43
C GLU A 373 21.65 -14.43 9.83
N TYR A 374 22.76 -14.26 9.10
CA TYR A 374 23.09 -13.03 8.38
C TYR A 374 23.80 -13.35 7.06
N ALA A 375 23.90 -12.33 6.22
CA ALA A 375 24.73 -12.36 5.02
C ALA A 375 25.35 -10.98 4.78
N ALA A 376 26.33 -10.94 3.88
CA ALA A 376 26.93 -9.72 3.37
C ALA A 376 27.09 -9.80 1.85
N SER A 377 26.72 -8.75 1.13
CA SER A 377 27.02 -8.57 -0.29
C SER A 377 27.86 -7.33 -0.48
N PHE A 378 28.85 -7.42 -1.36
CA PHE A 378 29.65 -6.29 -1.79
C PHE A 378 29.53 -6.13 -3.31
N VAL A 379 29.24 -4.90 -3.77
CA VAL A 379 29.31 -4.49 -5.18
C VAL A 379 30.30 -3.34 -5.29
N GLU A 380 31.37 -3.56 -6.04
CA GLU A 380 32.41 -2.58 -6.34
C GLU A 380 32.00 -1.76 -7.56
N ARG A 381 31.74 -0.46 -7.35
CA ARG A 381 31.42 0.50 -8.41
C ARG A 381 32.47 1.59 -8.59
N GLY A 382 33.33 1.79 -7.58
CA GLY A 382 34.46 2.72 -7.56
C GLY A 382 35.05 2.88 -6.16
N ASN A 383 36.20 3.54 -6.03
CA ASN A 383 36.86 3.78 -4.74
C ASN A 383 36.45 5.12 -4.07
N GLU A 384 35.79 6.04 -4.77
CA GLU A 384 35.45 7.37 -4.25
C GLU A 384 34.52 7.33 -3.01
N GLN A 385 33.55 6.40 -3.00
CA GLN A 385 32.56 6.29 -1.93
C GLN A 385 32.11 4.85 -1.72
N LEU A 386 32.39 4.31 -0.54
CA LEU A 386 31.74 3.13 0.01
C LEU A 386 30.54 3.54 0.86
N VAL A 387 29.41 2.87 0.67
CA VAL A 387 28.27 2.87 1.60
C VAL A 387 28.19 1.49 2.25
N VAL A 388 28.19 1.44 3.58
CA VAL A 388 27.93 0.24 4.37
C VAL A 388 26.52 0.34 4.93
N SER A 389 25.60 -0.53 4.50
CA SER A 389 24.20 -0.47 4.92
C SER A 389 23.81 -1.68 5.75
N PHE A 390 22.84 -1.48 6.64
CA PHE A 390 22.34 -2.51 7.54
C PHE A 390 20.83 -2.65 7.40
N ASP A 391 20.36 -3.89 7.26
CA ASP A 391 18.94 -4.19 7.18
C ASP A 391 18.16 -3.65 8.38
N ASN A 392 16.94 -3.21 8.11
CA ASN A 392 16.03 -2.71 9.14
C ASN A 392 15.09 -3.83 9.62
N LEU A 393 14.35 -3.57 10.71
CA LEU A 393 13.45 -4.53 11.32
C LEU A 393 12.37 -5.10 10.37
N SER A 394 11.98 -4.38 9.30
CA SER A 394 11.02 -4.87 8.30
C SER A 394 11.65 -5.64 7.13
N GLN A 395 12.99 -5.67 7.02
CA GLN A 395 13.73 -6.54 6.10
C GLN A 395 14.27 -7.80 6.81
N ALA A 396 14.32 -7.79 8.14
CA ALA A 396 14.74 -8.93 8.94
C ALA A 396 13.82 -10.15 8.66
N GLY A 397 14.41 -11.26 8.23
CA GLY A 397 13.68 -12.50 7.92
C GLY A 397 12.98 -12.52 6.56
N ASN A 398 13.34 -11.61 5.63
CA ASN A 398 12.85 -11.64 4.26
C ASN A 398 13.52 -12.79 3.47
N ASP A 399 12.76 -13.84 3.16
CA ASP A 399 13.22 -15.06 2.48
C ASP A 399 13.08 -15.03 0.94
N ALA A 400 12.69 -13.89 0.36
CA ALA A 400 12.52 -13.75 -1.08
C ALA A 400 13.83 -14.00 -1.86
N TYR A 401 13.77 -14.75 -2.96
CA TYR A 401 14.92 -15.02 -3.83
C TYR A 401 15.58 -13.73 -4.35
N ALA A 402 14.77 -12.77 -4.81
CA ALA A 402 15.21 -11.45 -5.27
C ALA A 402 15.52 -10.48 -4.10
N ARG A 403 16.27 -10.92 -3.09
CA ARG A 403 16.57 -10.10 -1.89
C ARG A 403 17.61 -9.01 -2.16
N GLU A 404 17.16 -7.76 -2.08
CA GLU A 404 18.02 -6.58 -2.04
C GLU A 404 18.37 -6.19 -0.59
N PRO A 405 19.62 -5.82 -0.29
CA PRO A 405 19.99 -5.24 1.00
C PRO A 405 19.41 -3.82 1.10
N TRP A 406 19.19 -3.32 2.33
CA TRP A 406 18.76 -1.95 2.52
C TRP A 406 19.68 -0.94 1.79
N ALA A 407 19.12 0.14 1.25
CA ALA A 407 19.82 1.14 0.44
C ALA A 407 20.44 0.69 -0.92
N GLN A 408 20.27 -0.57 -1.38
CA GLN A 408 20.83 -1.02 -2.67
C GLN A 408 20.52 -0.07 -3.83
N LYS A 409 19.23 0.23 -4.07
CA LYS A 409 18.84 1.10 -5.18
C LYS A 409 19.42 2.52 -5.05
N PHE A 410 19.60 3.03 -3.84
CA PHE A 410 20.22 4.33 -3.63
C PHE A 410 21.70 4.33 -4.05
N CYS A 411 22.44 3.26 -3.73
CA CYS A 411 23.85 3.11 -4.09
C CYS A 411 24.00 2.87 -5.60
N ALA A 412 23.18 1.98 -6.18
CA ALA A 412 23.18 1.69 -7.62
C ALA A 412 22.78 2.89 -8.48
N ASP A 413 21.75 3.66 -8.07
CA ASP A 413 21.35 4.92 -8.73
C ASP A 413 22.48 5.97 -8.80
N ARG A 414 23.56 5.79 -8.02
CA ARG A 414 24.63 6.77 -7.77
C ARG A 414 26.04 6.23 -7.98
N ASP A 415 26.14 5.01 -8.50
CA ASP A 415 27.40 4.29 -8.74
C ASP A 415 28.33 4.22 -7.49
N PHE A 416 27.76 4.25 -6.28
CA PHE A 416 28.52 4.07 -5.05
C PHE A 416 28.83 2.60 -4.83
N SER A 417 30.06 2.30 -4.38
CA SER A 417 30.38 0.96 -3.89
C SER A 417 29.53 0.65 -2.66
N HIS A 418 29.02 -0.57 -2.56
CA HIS A 418 28.02 -0.92 -1.55
C HIS A 418 28.34 -2.23 -0.86
N LEU A 419 28.54 -2.18 0.46
CA LEU A 419 28.53 -3.34 1.35
C LEU A 419 27.17 -3.40 2.06
N GLY A 420 26.30 -4.34 1.65
CA GLY A 420 24.99 -4.55 2.25
C GLY A 420 25.00 -5.69 3.27
N ILE A 421 24.64 -5.39 4.52
CA ILE A 421 24.54 -6.36 5.62
C ILE A 421 23.08 -6.75 5.85
N TYR A 422 22.78 -8.04 5.63
CA TYR A 422 21.45 -8.61 5.71
C TYR A 422 21.22 -9.27 7.07
N ALA A 423 19.97 -9.28 7.54
CA ALA A 423 19.58 -9.97 8.78
C ALA A 423 18.45 -10.98 8.51
N GLN A 424 18.58 -12.23 8.95
CA GLN A 424 17.45 -13.16 9.02
C GLN A 424 16.70 -13.06 10.35
N GLU A 425 17.45 -12.86 11.43
CA GLU A 425 16.90 -12.66 12.76
C GLU A 425 16.93 -11.17 13.16
N PRO A 426 15.87 -10.63 13.80
CA PRO A 426 15.86 -9.25 14.30
C PRO A 426 16.64 -9.13 15.62
N THR A 427 17.91 -9.54 15.59
CA THR A 427 18.82 -9.66 16.75
C THR A 427 19.80 -8.49 16.85
N TRP A 428 19.57 -7.36 16.16
CA TRP A 428 20.46 -6.18 16.24
C TRP A 428 21.93 -6.50 15.87
N PHE A 429 22.15 -7.40 14.91
CA PHE A 429 23.50 -7.79 14.44
C PHE A 429 24.39 -8.38 15.55
N ARG A 430 23.76 -8.97 16.58
CA ARG A 430 24.43 -9.63 17.70
C ARG A 430 24.77 -11.08 17.35
N ASN A 431 25.65 -11.24 16.37
CA ASN A 431 26.17 -12.52 15.88
C ASN A 431 27.71 -12.45 15.83
N ALA A 432 28.38 -13.48 16.36
CA ALA A 432 29.84 -13.48 16.53
C ALA A 432 30.60 -13.54 15.20
N GLU A 433 30.16 -14.40 14.26
CA GLU A 433 30.79 -14.54 12.95
C GLU A 433 30.65 -13.24 12.12
N LEU A 434 29.53 -12.51 12.25
CA LEU A 434 29.36 -11.22 11.57
C LEU A 434 30.36 -10.20 12.08
N ILE A 435 30.56 -10.16 13.40
CA ILE A 435 31.55 -9.28 14.03
C ILE A 435 32.94 -9.64 13.51
N GLU A 436 33.34 -10.91 13.58
CA GLU A 436 34.64 -11.40 13.10
C GLU A 436 34.86 -11.14 11.60
N HIS A 437 33.83 -11.29 10.77
CA HIS A 437 33.91 -10.99 9.34
C HIS A 437 34.15 -9.49 9.09
N LEU A 438 33.43 -8.60 9.78
CA LEU A 438 33.60 -7.15 9.63
C LEU A 438 34.96 -6.68 10.21
N GLU A 439 35.45 -7.32 11.27
CA GLU A 439 36.81 -7.09 11.79
C GLU A 439 37.89 -7.58 10.82
N THR A 440 37.69 -8.74 10.20
CA THR A 440 38.57 -9.25 9.15
C THR A 440 38.66 -8.27 7.97
N LEU A 441 37.53 -7.72 7.50
CA LEU A 441 37.54 -6.69 6.45
C LEU A 441 38.34 -5.44 6.87
N ARG A 442 38.23 -5.00 8.14
CA ARG A 442 39.07 -3.90 8.67
C ARG A 442 40.54 -4.28 8.62
N ASP A 443 40.91 -5.46 9.09
CA ASP A 443 42.30 -5.89 9.26
C ASP A 443 42.97 -6.22 7.91
N GLU A 444 42.20 -6.63 6.90
CA GLU A 444 42.61 -6.74 5.49
C GLU A 444 42.68 -5.38 4.77
N GLY A 445 42.32 -4.27 5.43
CA GLY A 445 42.39 -2.91 4.88
C GLY A 445 41.25 -2.53 3.94
N PHE A 446 40.17 -3.33 3.85
CA PHE A 446 39.04 -3.11 2.94
C PHE A 446 38.49 -1.68 3.01
N PHE A 447 38.19 -1.18 4.22
CA PHE A 447 37.65 0.17 4.39
C PHE A 447 38.63 1.28 4.01
N THR A 448 39.94 1.04 4.11
CA THR A 448 40.98 2.02 3.71
C THR A 448 41.22 2.09 2.21
N GLY A 449 40.63 1.17 1.43
CA GLY A 449 40.65 1.22 -0.03
C GLY A 449 39.70 2.24 -0.65
N PHE A 450 38.94 3.01 0.16
CA PHE A 450 37.97 3.99 -0.30
C PHE A 450 38.27 5.39 0.24
N ASP A 451 38.06 6.43 -0.58
CA ASP A 451 38.31 7.82 -0.19
C ASP A 451 37.32 8.29 0.90
N LYS A 452 36.08 7.79 0.85
CA LYS A 452 35.04 8.01 1.85
C LYS A 452 34.28 6.72 2.15
N VAL A 453 33.96 6.54 3.43
CA VAL A 453 33.09 5.45 3.91
C VAL A 453 31.91 6.04 4.68
N ALA A 454 30.69 5.59 4.36
CA ALA A 454 29.47 6.01 5.03
C ALA A 454 28.67 4.81 5.58
N PHE A 455 28.43 4.78 6.89
CA PHE A 455 27.61 3.76 7.55
C PHE A 455 26.16 4.24 7.66
N VAL A 456 25.19 3.50 7.12
CA VAL A 456 23.80 3.96 6.99
C VAL A 456 22.78 2.93 7.49
N GLY A 457 21.74 3.41 8.18
CA GLY A 457 20.66 2.52 8.63
C GLY A 457 19.49 3.21 9.34
N THR A 458 18.42 2.46 9.56
CA THR A 458 17.22 2.92 10.30
C THR A 458 16.80 1.91 11.38
N SER A 459 16.44 2.41 12.58
CA SER A 459 16.05 1.58 13.73
C SER A 459 17.14 0.52 14.04
N MET A 460 16.84 -0.78 13.94
CA MET A 460 17.83 -1.86 14.00
C MET A 460 19.06 -1.61 13.12
N GLY A 461 18.87 -1.22 11.85
CA GLY A 461 19.98 -0.92 10.95
C GLY A 461 20.80 0.29 11.40
N ALA A 462 20.18 1.26 12.09
CA ALA A 462 20.88 2.42 12.64
C ALA A 462 21.75 2.05 13.85
N PHE A 463 21.39 1.00 14.61
CA PHE A 463 22.32 0.42 15.58
C PHE A 463 23.56 -0.13 14.85
N GLY A 464 23.39 -0.98 13.84
CA GLY A 464 24.52 -1.52 13.05
C GLY A 464 25.42 -0.41 12.50
N ALA A 465 24.83 0.62 11.89
CA ALA A 465 25.55 1.76 11.35
C ALA A 465 26.37 2.54 12.42
N LEU A 466 25.78 2.85 13.57
CA LEU A 466 26.51 3.55 14.65
C LEU A 466 27.59 2.65 15.27
N THR A 467 27.26 1.37 15.47
CA THR A 467 28.07 0.39 16.18
C THR A 467 29.32 -0.04 15.42
N PHE A 468 29.20 -0.33 14.12
CA PHE A 468 30.31 -0.80 13.31
C PHE A 468 31.10 0.32 12.62
N SER A 469 30.67 1.58 12.74
CA SER A 469 31.40 2.74 12.21
C SER A 469 32.84 2.86 12.72
N SER A 470 33.14 2.32 13.91
CA SER A 470 34.49 2.32 14.47
C SER A 470 35.49 1.46 13.71
N LEU A 471 35.02 0.53 12.87
CA LEU A 471 35.85 -0.29 11.98
C LEU A 471 36.43 0.50 10.80
N ALA A 472 35.89 1.69 10.51
CA ALA A 472 36.43 2.63 9.54
C ALA A 472 36.57 4.03 10.18
N PRO A 473 37.65 4.29 10.94
CA PRO A 473 37.94 5.61 11.48
C PRO A 473 37.90 6.69 10.39
N GLY A 474 37.24 7.82 10.67
CA GLY A 474 36.96 8.87 9.68
C GLY A 474 35.66 8.68 8.89
N ALA A 475 34.93 7.56 9.05
CA ALA A 475 33.66 7.37 8.37
C ALA A 475 32.59 8.39 8.77
N THR A 476 31.66 8.64 7.84
CA THR A 476 30.39 9.33 8.14
C THR A 476 29.33 8.32 8.56
N VAL A 477 28.42 8.70 9.45
CA VAL A 477 27.31 7.83 9.91
C VAL A 477 25.97 8.52 9.72
N VAL A 478 24.99 7.82 9.14
CA VAL A 478 23.62 8.31 8.93
C VAL A 478 22.62 7.38 9.61
N ALA A 479 22.13 7.81 10.77
CA ALA A 479 21.33 6.98 11.67
C ALA A 479 19.91 7.55 11.84
N PHE A 480 18.92 6.84 11.28
CA PHE A 480 17.50 7.18 11.41
C PHE A 480 16.86 6.44 12.60
N SER A 481 16.29 7.19 13.55
CA SER A 481 15.61 6.69 14.76
C SER A 481 16.38 5.56 15.50
N PRO A 482 17.65 5.79 15.87
CA PRO A 482 18.55 4.74 16.33
C PRO A 482 18.23 4.18 17.72
N GLN A 483 18.57 2.90 17.89
CA GLN A 483 18.84 2.30 19.19
C GLN A 483 20.36 2.26 19.36
N THR A 484 20.85 2.42 20.58
CA THR A 484 22.30 2.47 20.86
C THR A 484 22.84 1.25 21.59
N THR A 485 21.94 0.42 22.13
CA THR A 485 22.13 -0.93 22.67
C THR A 485 20.73 -1.45 23.04
N LEU A 486 20.53 -2.76 23.22
CA LEU A 486 19.34 -3.31 23.89
C LEU A 486 19.68 -4.11 25.15
N ASP A 487 20.91 -3.98 25.66
CA ASP A 487 21.31 -4.51 26.97
C ASP A 487 20.44 -3.91 28.08
N GLU A 488 19.56 -4.73 28.66
CA GLU A 488 18.59 -4.31 29.68
C GLU A 488 19.26 -3.68 30.92
N LYS A 489 20.54 -4.00 31.21
CA LYS A 489 21.31 -3.37 32.30
C LYS A 489 21.65 -1.90 32.01
N LYS A 490 21.76 -1.54 30.73
CA LYS A 490 22.12 -0.19 30.27
C LYS A 490 20.92 0.65 29.84
N VAL A 491 19.86 0.00 29.35
CA VAL A 491 18.65 0.65 28.84
C VAL A 491 17.34 0.04 29.41
N PRO A 492 17.18 -0.05 30.74
CA PRO A 492 16.01 -0.71 31.37
C PRO A 492 14.64 -0.05 31.05
N TRP A 493 14.65 1.13 30.41
CA TRP A 493 13.45 1.80 29.92
C TRP A 493 13.03 1.37 28.50
N GLU A 494 13.85 0.60 27.79
CA GLU A 494 13.55 0.15 26.42
C GLU A 494 12.85 -1.21 26.46
N SER A 495 11.52 -1.17 26.37
CA SER A 495 10.65 -2.36 26.39
C SER A 495 10.20 -2.81 25.00
N ARG A 496 10.56 -2.08 23.94
CA ARG A 496 10.37 -2.51 22.55
C ARG A 496 11.34 -3.66 22.23
N PHE A 497 11.17 -4.29 21.07
CA PHE A 497 12.17 -5.19 20.45
C PHE A 497 12.58 -6.44 21.27
N GLY A 498 11.61 -7.23 21.76
CA GLY A 498 11.86 -8.41 22.62
C GLY A 498 12.95 -9.38 22.12
N LYS A 499 12.93 -9.79 20.85
CA LYS A 499 14.01 -10.62 20.25
C LYS A 499 15.39 -9.96 20.32
N GLY A 500 15.46 -8.66 20.02
CA GLY A 500 16.71 -7.89 20.09
C GLY A 500 17.27 -7.76 21.52
N ARG A 501 16.40 -7.65 22.54
CA ARG A 501 16.84 -7.65 23.95
C ARG A 501 17.36 -9.02 24.42
N ALA A 502 16.77 -10.10 23.91
CA ALA A 502 17.16 -11.47 24.22
C ALA A 502 18.45 -11.94 23.51
N ALA A 503 18.99 -11.15 22.58
CA ALA A 503 20.22 -11.46 21.87
C ALA A 503 21.48 -11.30 22.76
N ASP A 504 22.63 -11.81 22.31
CA ASP A 504 23.85 -11.78 23.12
C ASP A 504 24.50 -10.38 23.15
N TRP A 505 24.25 -9.64 24.24
CA TRP A 505 24.85 -8.33 24.51
C TRP A 505 26.24 -8.41 25.16
N THR A 506 26.82 -9.61 25.35
CA THR A 506 28.19 -9.80 25.86
C THR A 506 29.26 -9.75 24.75
N LEU A 507 28.92 -10.09 23.50
CA LEU A 507 29.85 -9.99 22.36
C LEU A 507 30.41 -8.56 22.19
N PRO A 508 31.56 -8.38 21.51
CA PRO A 508 32.09 -7.06 21.17
C PRO A 508 31.08 -6.14 20.46
N TYR A 509 31.35 -4.83 20.43
CA TYR A 509 30.47 -3.84 19.81
C TYR A 509 29.03 -3.80 20.38
N SER A 510 28.82 -4.15 21.65
CA SER A 510 27.47 -4.18 22.28
C SER A 510 26.84 -2.81 22.57
N ASP A 511 27.55 -1.71 22.28
CA ASP A 511 27.13 -0.37 22.69
C ASP A 511 27.66 0.73 21.75
N ALA A 512 26.79 1.22 20.87
CA ALA A 512 27.07 2.29 19.92
C ALA A 512 27.64 3.55 20.57
N ALA A 513 27.28 3.84 21.82
CA ALA A 513 27.78 5.02 22.55
C ALA A 513 29.30 4.98 22.81
N GLN A 514 29.93 3.81 22.66
CA GLN A 514 31.38 3.64 22.78
C GLN A 514 32.08 3.74 21.40
N GLN A 515 31.37 3.49 20.31
CA GLN A 515 31.93 3.29 18.97
C GLN A 515 31.97 4.56 18.12
N THR A 516 31.00 5.47 18.29
CA THR A 516 30.83 6.67 17.44
C THR A 516 31.91 7.75 17.59
N LYS A 517 32.99 7.53 18.35
CA LYS A 517 34.02 8.54 18.62
C LYS A 517 35.04 8.72 17.50
N SER A 518 35.30 7.69 16.71
CA SER A 518 36.27 7.70 15.61
C SER A 518 35.65 8.07 14.26
N ALA A 519 34.32 8.17 14.16
CA ALA A 519 33.62 8.70 12.99
C ALA A 519 33.88 10.22 12.85
N ASP A 520 34.06 10.72 11.63
CA ASP A 520 34.23 12.15 11.37
C ASP A 520 32.94 12.93 11.66
N GLN A 521 31.80 12.40 11.19
CA GLN A 521 30.49 13.02 11.40
C GLN A 521 29.39 11.97 11.59
N VAL A 522 28.47 12.22 12.52
CA VAL A 522 27.37 11.31 12.87
C VAL A 522 26.04 12.07 12.82
N TYR A 523 25.32 11.89 11.72
CA TYR A 523 23.98 12.43 11.52
C TYR A 523 22.93 11.59 12.25
N LEU A 524 22.29 12.20 13.26
CA LEU A 524 21.25 11.59 14.08
C LEU A 524 19.90 12.16 13.70
N ILE A 525 19.14 11.44 12.86
CA ILE A 525 17.80 11.83 12.42
C ILE A 525 16.77 11.13 13.31
N TYR A 526 16.12 11.86 14.21
CA TYR A 526 15.18 11.27 15.17
C TYR A 526 14.10 12.27 15.58
N ASP A 527 12.94 11.78 16.01
CA ASP A 527 11.94 12.62 16.64
C ASP A 527 12.23 12.79 18.13
N GLN A 528 12.58 14.00 18.55
CA GLN A 528 12.83 14.31 19.96
C GLN A 528 11.59 14.20 20.85
N PHE A 529 10.39 14.10 20.27
CA PHE A 529 9.16 13.85 21.02
C PHE A 529 8.91 12.37 21.30
N HIS A 530 9.57 11.46 20.58
CA HIS A 530 9.49 10.03 20.87
C HIS A 530 10.46 9.66 22.00
N GLU A 531 9.93 9.29 23.17
CA GLU A 531 10.74 9.15 24.39
C GLU A 531 11.86 8.10 24.27
N GLY A 532 11.57 6.89 23.77
CA GLY A 532 12.57 5.83 23.62
C GLY A 532 13.74 6.22 22.71
N ASP A 533 13.44 6.71 21.50
CA ASP A 533 14.44 7.20 20.53
C ASP A 533 15.26 8.36 21.11
N ARG A 534 14.61 9.33 21.78
CA ARG A 534 15.29 10.43 22.47
C ARG A 534 16.28 9.91 23.51
N LYS A 535 15.86 8.97 24.38
CA LYS A 535 16.73 8.38 25.42
C LYS A 535 17.93 7.65 24.80
N HIS A 536 17.75 6.93 23.69
CA HIS A 536 18.87 6.29 23.00
C HIS A 536 19.88 7.29 22.43
N VAL A 537 19.39 8.36 21.79
CA VAL A 537 20.23 9.44 21.26
C VAL A 537 20.94 10.20 22.38
N GLU A 538 20.29 10.40 23.52
CA GLU A 538 20.88 11.05 24.69
C GLU A 538 22.04 10.27 25.33
N ARG A 539 22.22 8.97 25.02
CA ARG A 539 23.41 8.19 25.42
C ARG A 539 24.66 8.58 24.61
N LEU A 540 24.48 9.09 23.38
CA LEU A 540 25.60 9.49 22.52
C LEU A 540 26.25 10.79 23.01
N LYS A 541 27.57 10.87 22.91
CA LYS A 541 28.40 12.05 23.27
C LYS A 541 29.55 12.20 22.28
N GLY A 542 29.71 13.39 21.71
CA GLY A 542 30.79 13.73 20.78
C GLY A 542 30.59 15.11 20.17
N ARG A 543 31.66 15.72 19.65
CA ARG A 543 31.59 16.98 18.87
C ARG A 543 31.22 16.75 17.40
N ASN A 544 31.36 15.51 16.94
CA ASN A 544 31.00 15.01 15.61
C ASN A 544 29.50 14.69 15.44
N LEU A 545 28.69 14.81 16.50
CA LEU A 545 27.26 14.48 16.46
C LEU A 545 26.42 15.65 15.90
N VAL A 546 25.70 15.41 14.81
CA VAL A 546 24.75 16.36 14.21
C VAL A 546 23.32 15.92 14.54
N HIS A 547 22.64 16.66 15.43
CA HIS A 547 21.30 16.31 15.90
C HIS A 547 20.19 16.87 15.00
N LEU A 548 19.78 16.09 14.00
CA LEU A 548 18.70 16.41 13.06
C LEU A 548 17.32 16.08 13.68
N LYS A 549 16.83 16.98 14.52
CA LYS A 549 15.64 16.84 15.36
C LYS A 549 14.33 16.92 14.56
N GLY A 550 13.90 15.77 14.04
CA GLY A 550 12.69 15.56 13.27
C GLY A 550 11.39 15.62 14.08
N ALA A 551 11.07 16.80 14.63
CA ALA A 551 9.92 16.99 15.52
C ALA A 551 8.59 16.51 14.90
N GLY A 552 7.99 15.48 15.47
CA GLY A 552 6.76 14.84 14.99
C GLY A 552 6.93 13.82 13.86
N LEU A 553 8.15 13.39 13.51
CA LEU A 553 8.34 12.30 12.53
C LEU A 553 8.07 10.90 13.12
N GLY A 554 7.99 10.77 14.46
CA GLY A 554 7.90 9.50 15.17
C GLY A 554 9.10 8.57 14.95
N HIS A 555 8.95 7.31 15.35
CA HIS A 555 10.00 6.29 15.22
C HIS A 555 10.29 5.89 13.75
N LYS A 556 9.34 6.07 12.84
CA LYS A 556 9.49 5.70 11.42
C LYS A 556 10.03 6.88 10.60
N SER A 557 11.05 7.57 11.10
CA SER A 557 11.57 8.83 10.56
C SER A 557 11.96 8.74 9.07
N ALA A 558 12.70 7.72 8.66
CA ALA A 558 13.03 7.45 7.25
C ALA A 558 11.78 7.27 6.36
N LEU A 559 10.75 6.56 6.84
CA LEU A 559 9.49 6.40 6.10
C LEU A 559 8.75 7.74 5.96
N VAL A 560 8.74 8.60 6.98
CA VAL A 560 8.09 9.92 6.87
C VAL A 560 8.84 10.83 5.90
N LEU A 561 10.18 10.80 5.88
CA LEU A 561 11.00 11.48 4.86
C LEU A 561 10.70 10.95 3.44
N SER A 562 10.53 9.64 3.29
CA SER A 562 10.14 9.02 2.01
C SER A 562 8.74 9.47 1.57
N ARG A 563 7.76 9.52 2.48
CA ARG A 563 6.40 10.04 2.20
C ARG A 563 6.36 11.53 1.86
N MET A 564 7.39 12.30 2.24
CA MET A 564 7.59 13.69 1.82
C MET A 564 8.39 13.84 0.52
N ASN A 565 8.90 12.74 -0.04
CA ASN A 565 9.81 12.72 -1.19
C ASN A 565 11.12 13.52 -0.96
N VAL A 566 11.65 13.50 0.28
CA VAL A 566 12.93 14.16 0.64
C VAL A 566 13.99 13.20 1.19
N LEU A 567 13.67 11.90 1.32
CA LEU A 567 14.63 10.92 1.88
C LEU A 567 15.89 10.79 1.04
N LYS A 568 15.80 10.78 -0.29
CA LYS A 568 16.96 10.61 -1.18
C LYS A 568 17.96 11.75 -1.01
N ASP A 569 17.48 12.99 -1.07
CA ASP A 569 18.30 14.20 -0.94
C ASP A 569 18.93 14.33 0.47
N VAL A 570 18.16 14.01 1.52
CA VAL A 570 18.68 13.99 2.91
C VAL A 570 19.72 12.90 3.10
N MET A 571 19.51 11.71 2.53
CA MET A 571 20.44 10.59 2.62
C MET A 571 21.73 10.84 1.83
N GLU A 572 21.61 11.39 0.61
CA GLU A 572 22.74 11.83 -0.21
C GLU A 572 23.60 12.88 0.51
N GLY A 573 22.99 13.98 0.96
CA GLY A 573 23.73 15.05 1.61
C GLY A 573 24.43 14.56 2.87
N ALA A 574 23.79 13.66 3.63
CA ALA A 574 24.39 13.07 4.81
C ALA A 574 25.53 12.09 4.48
N VAL A 575 25.40 11.24 3.45
CA VAL A 575 26.45 10.32 3.00
C VAL A 575 27.69 11.07 2.50
N LEU A 576 27.50 12.17 1.78
CA LEU A 576 28.59 12.96 1.20
C LEU A 576 29.24 13.95 2.19
N GLY A 577 28.67 14.14 3.38
CA GLY A 577 29.11 15.11 4.40
C GLY A 577 28.71 16.56 4.09
N THR A 578 27.71 16.79 3.25
CA THR A 578 27.28 18.12 2.79
C THR A 578 25.98 18.61 3.43
N LEU A 579 25.18 17.72 4.05
CA LEU A 579 23.89 18.08 4.64
C LEU A 579 24.07 18.99 5.85
N THR A 580 23.46 20.18 5.80
CA THR A 580 23.34 21.09 6.94
C THR A 580 22.04 20.91 7.72
N GLU A 581 22.04 21.32 9.00
CA GLU A 581 20.80 21.41 9.80
C GLU A 581 19.73 22.27 9.10
N LEU A 582 20.12 23.37 8.46
CA LEU A 582 19.21 24.29 7.80
C LEU A 582 18.48 23.65 6.61
N GLU A 583 19.19 22.85 5.81
CA GLU A 583 18.61 22.10 4.69
C GLU A 583 17.66 21.02 5.18
N PHE A 584 18.07 20.23 6.18
CA PHE A 584 17.19 19.25 6.82
C PHE A 584 15.90 19.91 7.35
N TYR A 585 16.02 21.01 8.11
CA TYR A 585 14.85 21.71 8.65
C TYR A 585 14.00 22.41 7.58
N ARG A 586 14.55 22.73 6.41
CA ARG A 586 13.77 23.18 5.24
C ARG A 586 13.02 22.00 4.60
N ALA A 587 13.70 20.88 4.34
CA ALA A 587 13.12 19.69 3.74
C ALA A 587 11.94 19.13 4.55
N ILE A 588 12.08 19.00 5.88
CA ILE A 588 11.00 18.46 6.72
C ILE A 588 9.83 19.42 6.96
N ARG A 589 9.79 20.61 6.34
CA ARG A 589 8.62 21.53 6.47
C ARG A 589 7.34 20.94 5.91
N ALA A 590 7.41 20.01 4.97
CA ALA A 590 6.25 19.34 4.38
C ALA A 590 5.56 18.36 5.34
N ARG A 591 6.18 17.98 6.48
CA ARG A 591 5.65 16.95 7.40
C ARG A 591 4.23 17.26 7.91
N LYS A 592 3.91 18.55 8.03
CA LYS A 592 2.57 19.08 8.37
C LYS A 592 1.43 18.66 7.43
N ASP A 593 1.74 18.02 6.30
CA ASP A 593 0.78 17.51 5.32
C ASP A 593 0.70 15.96 5.35
N ILE A 594 1.59 15.29 6.11
CA ILE A 594 1.69 13.83 6.24
C ILE A 594 0.87 13.33 7.43
N TYR A 595 0.08 12.28 7.22
CA TYR A 595 -0.79 11.70 8.26
C TYR A 595 -0.02 11.15 9.48
N LEU A 596 1.13 10.50 9.26
CA LEU A 596 1.99 9.99 10.34
C LEU A 596 2.46 11.10 11.29
N TYR A 597 2.75 12.30 10.76
CA TYR A 597 3.09 13.46 11.59
C TYR A 597 1.88 13.94 12.41
N ARG A 598 0.67 13.83 11.87
CA ARG A 598 -0.55 14.11 12.63
C ARG A 598 -0.67 13.17 13.83
N GLN A 599 -0.54 11.87 13.61
CA GLN A 599 -0.63 10.84 14.67
C GLN A 599 0.47 11.00 15.73
N ALA A 600 1.72 11.21 15.33
CA ALA A 600 2.83 11.40 16.26
C ALA A 600 2.63 12.62 17.18
N MET A 601 2.17 13.73 16.62
CA MET A 601 1.90 14.96 17.38
C MET A 601 0.61 14.88 18.21
N GLU A 602 -0.40 14.13 17.77
CA GLU A 602 -1.61 13.84 18.56
C GLU A 602 -1.24 13.00 19.80
N GLY A 603 -0.54 11.88 19.62
CA GLY A 603 -0.04 11.05 20.71
C GLY A 603 0.79 11.85 21.71
N TYR A 604 1.82 12.56 21.24
CA TYR A 604 2.67 13.40 22.08
C TYR A 604 1.91 14.46 22.91
N LEU A 605 0.79 14.98 22.40
CA LEU A 605 -0.03 15.95 23.13
C LEU A 605 -0.95 15.25 24.16
N THR A 606 -1.53 14.11 23.81
CA THR A 606 -2.36 13.30 24.73
C THR A 606 -1.55 12.67 25.85
N ASP A 607 -0.35 12.14 25.57
CA ASP A 607 0.59 11.60 26.58
C ASP A 607 1.00 12.65 27.64
N ARG A 608 0.80 13.94 27.34
CA ARG A 608 1.06 15.08 28.22
C ARG A 608 -0.21 15.68 28.85
N GLY A 609 -1.36 15.01 28.75
CA GLY A 609 -2.66 15.49 29.24
C GLY A 609 -3.15 16.76 28.55
N MET A 610 -2.74 16.99 27.29
CA MET A 610 -3.05 18.20 26.53
C MET A 610 -4.15 17.96 25.50
N ASP A 611 -5.19 17.19 25.82
CA ASP A 611 -6.18 16.69 24.85
C ASP A 611 -6.87 17.80 24.04
N LYS A 612 -7.23 18.91 24.70
CA LYS A 612 -7.77 20.11 24.03
C LYS A 612 -6.79 20.73 23.02
N ARG A 613 -5.47 20.53 23.18
CA ARG A 613 -4.46 20.93 22.19
C ARG A 613 -4.28 19.85 21.11
N ALA A 614 -4.33 18.57 21.47
CA ALA A 614 -4.31 17.47 20.50
C ALA A 614 -5.47 17.60 19.49
N GLU A 615 -6.70 17.83 19.98
CA GLU A 615 -7.89 18.03 19.18
C GLU A 615 -7.80 19.30 18.31
N ARG A 616 -7.35 20.43 18.87
CA ARG A 616 -7.10 21.67 18.09
C ARG A 616 -6.06 21.48 17.01
N PHE A 617 -5.00 20.71 17.28
CA PHE A 617 -3.96 20.37 16.31
C PHE A 617 -4.51 19.45 15.20
N ALA A 618 -5.26 18.41 15.57
CA ALA A 618 -5.98 17.53 14.65
C ALA A 618 -6.87 18.33 13.69
N ASN A 619 -7.67 19.26 14.24
CA ASN A 619 -8.59 20.09 13.49
C ASN A 619 -7.86 21.12 12.61
N ALA A 620 -6.73 21.68 13.06
CA ALA A 620 -5.87 22.53 12.24
C ALA A 620 -5.25 21.77 11.05
N PHE A 621 -4.78 20.53 11.28
CA PHE A 621 -4.29 19.64 10.22
C PHE A 621 -5.39 19.31 9.20
N LYS A 622 -6.59 18.93 9.67
CA LYS A 622 -7.78 18.70 8.82
C LYS A 622 -8.10 19.93 7.97
N LYS A 623 -8.13 21.13 8.58
CA LYS A 623 -8.38 22.41 7.88
C LYS A 623 -7.31 22.69 6.83
N ARG A 624 -6.03 22.50 7.15
CA ARG A 624 -4.91 22.70 6.22
C ARG A 624 -5.00 21.79 4.99
N ARG A 625 -5.26 20.49 5.18
CA ARG A 625 -5.48 19.54 4.06
C ARG A 625 -6.69 19.91 3.20
N ARG A 626 -7.78 20.38 3.80
CA ARG A 626 -8.96 20.87 3.05
C ARG A 626 -8.61 22.05 2.14
N LEU A 627 -7.78 22.99 2.62
CA LEU A 627 -7.32 24.13 1.82
C LEU A 627 -6.37 23.71 0.69
N GLN A 628 -5.42 22.80 0.94
CA GLN A 628 -4.51 22.29 -0.10
C GLN A 628 -5.21 21.46 -1.19
N ASN A 629 -6.37 20.87 -0.89
CA ASN A 629 -7.17 20.15 -1.88
C ASN A 629 -8.13 21.07 -2.66
N ALA A 630 -8.15 22.37 -2.33
CA ALA A 630 -8.99 23.39 -2.99
C ALA A 630 -8.16 24.38 -3.85
N SER A 631 -6.84 24.38 -3.67
CA SER A 631 -5.83 24.98 -4.55
C SER A 631 -5.33 23.96 -5.58
#